data_AF-A0A1P8NNJ6-F1
#
_entry.id   AF-A0A1P8NNJ6-F1
#
_cell.length_a   1.000
_cell.length_b   1.000
_cell.length_c   1.000
_cell.angle_alpha   90.00
_cell.angle_beta   90.00
_cell.angle_gamma   90.00
#
_symmetry.space_group_name_H-M   'P 1'
#
loop_
_entity.id
_entity.type
_entity.pdbx_description
1 polymer ?
#
loop_
_entity_poly.entity_id
_entity_poly.type
_entity_poly.pdbx_seq_one_letter_code
_entity_poly.pdbx_strand_id
1 'polypeptide(L)'
;MENKNLKSKIWSAIKFTWNLDSVPPHISKLDNNIYIKIFKFIGGICMFVIISGLGLKLERILFYIIFFISILYILYRLIYTFYVIKQYIYNLCSGKFSVRNSPLDSFSTIIRITLNGIKSMSKVTVGTGMGYALCHELDELLEKEGKETYFVPGMKKVITSTGLEEQIKNVLSRIGLEDRVNKTNPTSLKKFLENLSTEDKQKIETEYGMKMS
;
A
#
# COMPACT_ATOMS: atom_id res chain seq x y z
N MET A 1 -25.24 34.78 -17.95
CA MET A 1 -24.40 33.72 -17.36
C MET A 1 -25.28 32.90 -16.45
N GLU A 2 -25.62 31.66 -16.84
CA GLU A 2 -26.49 30.78 -16.06
C GLU A 2 -25.83 30.41 -14.72
N ASN A 3 -26.52 30.72 -13.61
CA ASN A 3 -26.10 30.32 -12.28
C ASN A 3 -26.36 28.82 -12.09
N LYS A 4 -25.50 27.99 -12.69
CA LYS A 4 -25.57 26.54 -12.58
C LYS A 4 -25.41 26.13 -11.12
N ASN A 5 -26.43 25.47 -10.55
CA ASN A 5 -26.44 24.93 -9.20
C ASN A 5 -25.15 24.16 -8.88
N LEU A 6 -24.63 24.28 -7.65
CA LEU A 6 -23.41 23.61 -7.18
C LEU A 6 -23.40 22.11 -7.50
N LYS A 7 -24.55 21.44 -7.35
CA LYS A 7 -24.75 20.03 -7.71
C LYS A 7 -24.45 19.74 -9.19
N SER A 8 -24.90 20.59 -10.10
CA SER A 8 -24.64 20.43 -11.54
C SER A 8 -23.16 20.62 -11.89
N LYS A 9 -22.46 21.50 -11.16
CA LYS A 9 -21.01 21.71 -11.31
C LYS A 9 -20.23 20.48 -10.86
N ILE A 10 -20.55 19.94 -9.68
CA ILE A 10 -19.95 18.68 -9.18
C ILE A 10 -20.22 17.53 -10.15
N TRP A 11 -21.46 17.37 -10.61
CA TRP A 11 -21.82 16.34 -11.58
C TRP A 11 -21.05 16.47 -12.89
N SER A 12 -20.89 17.69 -13.39
CA SER A 12 -20.09 17.94 -14.60
C SER A 12 -18.61 17.62 -14.41
N ALA A 13 -18.04 17.90 -13.23
CA ALA A 13 -16.67 17.58 -12.89
C ALA A 13 -16.44 16.07 -12.77
N ILE A 14 -17.40 15.34 -12.17
CA ILE A 14 -17.38 13.87 -12.10
C ILE A 14 -17.44 13.28 -13.51
N LYS A 15 -18.42 13.70 -14.32
CA LYS A 15 -18.59 13.21 -15.71
C LYS A 15 -17.34 13.46 -16.55
N PHE A 16 -16.75 14.65 -16.45
CA PHE A 16 -15.50 14.98 -17.12
C PHE A 16 -14.35 14.06 -16.70
N THR A 17 -14.17 13.87 -15.40
CA THR A 17 -13.09 13.04 -14.84
C THR A 17 -13.26 11.55 -15.19
N TRP A 18 -14.50 11.09 -15.32
CA TRP A 18 -14.79 9.72 -15.74
C TRP A 18 -14.38 9.47 -17.19
N ASN A 19 -14.68 10.44 -18.07
CA ASN A 19 -14.37 10.40 -19.50
C ASN A 19 -12.91 10.74 -19.83
N LEU A 20 -12.15 11.30 -18.88
CA LEU A 20 -10.74 11.57 -19.10
C LEU A 20 -9.95 10.25 -19.06
N ASP A 21 -9.23 10.01 -20.15
CA ASP A 21 -8.34 8.86 -20.29
C ASP A 21 -7.26 8.90 -19.22
N SER A 22 -7.23 7.86 -18.38
CA SER A 22 -6.23 7.69 -17.33
C SER A 22 -4.89 7.17 -17.86
N VAL A 23 -4.84 6.73 -19.12
CA VAL A 23 -3.66 6.14 -19.76
C VAL A 23 -3.55 6.64 -21.20
N PRO A 24 -2.35 6.64 -21.80
CA PRO A 24 -2.17 6.98 -23.20
C PRO A 24 -2.95 6.04 -24.14
N PRO A 25 -3.32 6.49 -25.37
CA PRO A 25 -4.10 5.69 -26.30
C PRO A 25 -3.45 4.35 -26.70
N HIS A 26 -2.12 4.31 -26.83
CA HIS A 26 -1.38 3.09 -27.15
C HIS A 26 -1.46 2.04 -26.03
N ILE A 27 -1.42 2.46 -24.76
CA ILE A 27 -1.61 1.57 -23.61
C ILE A 27 -3.07 1.12 -23.50
N SER A 28 -4.03 2.00 -23.80
CA SER A 28 -5.45 1.64 -23.85
C SER A 28 -5.73 0.56 -24.91
N LYS A 29 -5.09 0.64 -26.07
CA LYS A 29 -5.16 -0.42 -27.10
C LYS A 29 -4.57 -1.74 -26.63
N LEU A 30 -3.42 -1.70 -25.94
CA LEU A 30 -2.80 -2.90 -25.36
C LEU A 30 -3.69 -3.54 -24.29
N ASP A 31 -4.24 -2.75 -23.37
CA ASP A 31 -5.08 -3.26 -22.27
C ASP A 31 -6.43 -3.82 -22.75
N ASN A 32 -6.90 -3.37 -23.93
CA ASN A 32 -8.11 -3.89 -24.56
C ASN A 32 -7.91 -5.18 -25.35
N ASN A 33 -6.66 -5.60 -25.58
CA ASN A 33 -6.36 -6.85 -26.28
C ASN A 33 -6.83 -8.07 -25.46
N ILE A 34 -7.46 -9.04 -26.14
CA ILE A 34 -7.99 -10.26 -25.50
C ILE A 34 -6.90 -11.06 -24.77
N TYR A 35 -5.69 -11.15 -25.32
CA TYR A 35 -4.59 -11.89 -24.70
C TYR A 35 -4.17 -11.25 -23.37
N ILE A 36 -4.13 -9.92 -23.32
CA ILE A 36 -3.81 -9.16 -22.10
C ILE A 36 -4.94 -9.28 -21.08
N LYS A 37 -6.20 -9.33 -21.51
CA LYS A 37 -7.35 -9.57 -20.61
C LYS A 37 -7.27 -10.94 -19.95
N ILE A 38 -7.00 -11.99 -20.73
CA ILE A 38 -6.83 -13.35 -20.21
C ILE A 38 -5.64 -13.41 -19.25
N PHE A 39 -4.50 -12.84 -19.65
CA PHE A 39 -3.31 -12.76 -18.80
C PHE A 39 -3.59 -12.03 -17.47
N LYS A 40 -4.33 -10.92 -17.49
CA LYS A 40 -4.71 -10.19 -16.26
C LYS A 40 -5.61 -11.02 -15.35
N PHE A 41 -6.54 -11.77 -15.93
CA PHE A 41 -7.44 -12.64 -15.17
C PHE A 41 -6.68 -13.78 -14.51
N ILE A 42 -5.88 -14.52 -15.29
CA ILE A 42 -5.06 -15.64 -14.79
C ILE A 42 -4.04 -15.12 -13.78
N GLY A 43 -3.31 -14.05 -14.11
CA GLY A 43 -2.34 -13.43 -13.22
C GLY A 43 -2.95 -12.94 -11.91
N GLY A 44 -4.16 -12.37 -11.96
CA GLY A 44 -4.91 -11.98 -10.77
C GLY A 44 -5.28 -13.18 -9.88
N ILE A 45 -5.70 -14.31 -10.46
CA ILE A 45 -5.98 -15.54 -9.72
C ILE A 45 -4.70 -16.11 -9.12
N CYS A 46 -3.61 -16.19 -9.89
CA CYS A 46 -2.32 -16.66 -9.39
C CYS A 46 -1.83 -15.83 -8.20
N MET A 47 -1.95 -14.49 -8.29
CA MET A 47 -1.65 -13.59 -7.18
C MET A 47 -2.51 -13.86 -5.96
N PHE A 48 -3.82 -14.02 -6.15
CA PHE A 48 -4.76 -14.29 -5.07
C PHE A 48 -4.43 -15.61 -4.35
N VAL A 49 -4.07 -16.65 -5.09
CA VAL A 49 -3.70 -17.96 -4.53
C VAL A 49 -2.45 -17.85 -3.66
N ILE A 50 -1.45 -17.07 -4.08
CA ILE A 50 -0.23 -16.89 -3.29
C ILE A 50 -0.54 -16.05 -2.03
N ILE A 51 -1.20 -14.91 -2.18
CA ILE A 51 -1.52 -14.00 -1.07
C ILE A 51 -2.43 -14.66 -0.03
N SER A 52 -3.31 -15.57 -0.46
CA SER A 52 -4.20 -16.29 0.47
C SER A 52 -3.48 -17.39 1.27
N GLY A 53 -2.16 -17.59 1.06
CA GLY A 53 -1.39 -18.68 1.65
C GLY A 53 -1.78 -20.07 1.11
N LEU A 54 -2.76 -20.16 0.19
CA LEU A 54 -3.19 -21.42 -0.42
C LEU A 54 -2.08 -22.02 -1.29
N GLY A 55 -1.23 -21.16 -1.87
CA GLY A 55 -0.06 -21.58 -2.66
C GLY A 55 0.89 -22.49 -1.89
N LEU A 56 1.05 -22.32 -0.58
CA LEU A 56 1.95 -23.11 0.25
C LEU A 56 1.50 -24.58 0.42
N LYS A 57 0.22 -24.87 0.18
CA LYS A 57 -0.35 -26.23 0.24
C LYS A 57 -0.30 -26.97 -1.09
N LEU A 58 0.08 -26.28 -2.17
CA LEU A 58 0.17 -26.88 -3.50
C LEU A 58 1.47 -27.66 -3.66
N GLU A 59 1.49 -28.58 -4.62
CA GLU A 59 2.72 -29.25 -5.03
C GLU A 59 3.78 -28.23 -5.47
N ARG A 60 5.03 -28.49 -5.11
CA ARG A 60 6.16 -27.57 -5.31
C ARG A 60 6.27 -27.06 -6.77
N ILE A 61 6.01 -27.93 -7.75
CA ILE A 61 6.05 -27.57 -9.18
C ILE A 61 4.95 -26.56 -9.53
N LEU A 62 3.71 -26.82 -9.09
CA LEU A 62 2.57 -25.93 -9.34
C LEU A 62 2.76 -24.58 -8.67
N PHE A 63 3.32 -24.57 -7.46
CA PHE A 63 3.67 -23.34 -6.76
C PHE A 63 4.64 -22.48 -7.58
N TYR A 64 5.72 -23.05 -8.13
CA TYR A 64 6.68 -22.29 -8.94
C TYR A 64 6.05 -21.73 -10.24
N ILE A 65 5.16 -22.47 -10.89
CA ILE A 65 4.45 -21.99 -12.09
C ILE A 65 3.54 -20.80 -11.73
N ILE A 66 2.74 -20.94 -10.67
CA ILE A 66 1.86 -19.87 -10.18
C ILE A 66 2.68 -18.65 -9.79
N PHE A 67 3.81 -18.86 -9.11
CA PHE A 67 4.73 -17.81 -8.70
C PHE A 67 5.33 -17.07 -9.90
N PHE A 68 5.78 -17.80 -10.92
CA PHE A 68 6.32 -17.20 -12.15
C PHE A 68 5.28 -16.34 -12.88
N ILE A 69 4.06 -16.84 -13.04
CA ILE A 69 2.95 -16.09 -13.67
C ILE A 69 2.62 -14.83 -12.85
N SER A 70 2.62 -14.93 -11.52
CA SER A 70 2.40 -13.81 -10.62
C SER A 70 3.47 -12.73 -10.76
N ILE A 71 4.76 -13.09 -10.87
CA ILE A 71 5.84 -12.12 -11.13
C ILE A 71 5.59 -11.37 -12.44
N LEU A 72 5.30 -12.09 -13.53
CA LEU A 72 5.01 -11.45 -14.82
C LEU A 72 3.82 -10.48 -14.71
N TYR A 73 2.80 -10.86 -13.95
CA TYR A 73 1.63 -10.02 -13.73
C TYR A 73 1.98 -8.76 -12.92
N ILE A 74 2.81 -8.86 -11.87
CA ILE A 74 3.32 -7.69 -11.14
C ILE A 74 4.09 -6.76 -12.09
N LEU A 75 4.99 -7.30 -12.91
CA LEU A 75 5.77 -6.49 -13.85
C LEU A 75 4.86 -5.74 -14.82
N TYR A 76 3.85 -6.41 -15.37
CA TYR A 76 2.83 -5.76 -16.18
C TYR A 76 2.13 -4.63 -15.42
N ARG A 77 1.71 -4.87 -14.17
CA ARG A 77 1.04 -3.88 -13.33
C ARG A 77 1.94 -2.70 -12.98
N LEU A 78 3.23 -2.93 -12.78
CA LEU A 78 4.23 -1.88 -12.53
C LEU A 78 4.42 -0.99 -13.75
N ILE A 79 4.60 -1.59 -14.93
CA ILE A 79 4.70 -0.85 -16.20
C ILE A 79 3.41 -0.04 -16.45
N TYR A 80 2.23 -0.66 -16.29
CA TYR A 80 0.96 0.03 -16.44
C TYR A 80 0.83 1.22 -15.47
N THR A 81 1.21 1.02 -14.21
CA THR A 81 1.22 2.04 -13.16
C THR A 81 2.12 3.22 -13.53
N PHE A 82 3.31 2.95 -14.07
CA PHE A 82 4.23 3.99 -14.54
C PHE A 82 3.57 4.86 -15.62
N TYR A 83 2.86 4.25 -16.59
CA TYR A 83 2.13 5.01 -17.62
C TYR A 83 0.96 5.81 -17.07
N VAL A 84 0.24 5.30 -16.06
CA VAL A 84 -0.83 6.05 -15.37
C VAL A 84 -0.25 7.29 -14.69
N ILE A 85 0.84 7.15 -13.93
CA ILE A 85 1.49 8.27 -13.24
C ILE A 85 2.02 9.30 -14.25
N LYS A 86 2.68 8.83 -15.31
CA LYS A 86 3.16 9.69 -16.41
C LYS A 86 2.02 10.47 -17.06
N GLN A 87 0.90 9.82 -17.35
CA GLN A 87 -0.26 10.47 -17.95
C GLN A 87 -0.93 11.46 -16.98
N TYR A 88 -0.99 11.12 -15.69
CA TYR A 88 -1.50 12.00 -14.65
C TYR A 88 -0.70 13.31 -14.58
N ILE A 89 0.64 13.21 -14.52
CA ILE A 89 1.55 14.37 -14.53
C ILE A 89 1.38 15.17 -15.82
N TYR A 90 1.32 14.52 -16.98
CA TYR A 90 1.11 15.20 -18.25
C TYR A 90 -0.23 15.97 -18.28
N ASN A 91 -1.32 15.38 -17.77
CA ASN A 91 -2.62 16.03 -17.71
C ASN A 91 -2.61 17.23 -16.73
N LEU A 92 -1.81 17.17 -15.66
CA LEU A 92 -1.61 18.29 -14.74
C LEU A 92 -0.86 19.45 -15.42
N CYS A 93 0.28 19.16 -16.05
CA CYS A 93 1.11 20.18 -16.70
C CYS A 93 0.43 20.80 -17.93
N SER A 94 -0.37 20.04 -18.68
CA SER A 94 -1.09 20.53 -19.86
C SER A 94 -2.34 21.36 -19.52
N GLY A 95 -2.66 21.55 -18.24
CA GLY A 95 -3.80 22.37 -17.82
C GLY A 95 -5.16 21.82 -18.22
N LYS A 96 -5.25 20.52 -18.61
CA LYS A 96 -6.52 19.87 -19.02
C LYS A 96 -7.58 19.86 -17.92
N PHE A 97 -7.18 20.08 -16.68
CA PHE A 97 -8.09 20.18 -15.54
C PHE A 97 -8.66 21.59 -15.33
N SER A 98 -8.05 22.62 -15.92
CA SER A 98 -8.44 24.01 -15.75
C SER A 98 -9.72 24.32 -16.54
N VAL A 99 -10.74 24.80 -15.84
CA VAL A 99 -11.95 25.32 -16.45
C VAL A 99 -11.74 26.83 -16.67
N ARG A 100 -11.73 27.28 -17.93
CA ARG A 100 -11.45 28.67 -18.28
C ARG A 100 -12.64 29.56 -17.87
N ASN A 101 -12.35 30.59 -17.06
CA ASN A 101 -13.11 31.85 -16.84
C ASN A 101 -13.95 32.05 -15.55
N SER A 102 -13.58 31.52 -14.37
CA SER A 102 -14.13 32.05 -13.10
C SER A 102 -13.37 31.60 -11.84
N PRO A 103 -13.30 32.39 -10.74
CA PRO A 103 -12.88 31.89 -9.42
C PRO A 103 -13.80 30.77 -8.88
N LEU A 104 -15.06 30.68 -9.31
CA LEU A 104 -15.91 29.49 -9.02
C LEU A 104 -15.50 28.24 -9.82
N ASP A 105 -14.74 28.41 -10.90
CA ASP A 105 -14.19 27.32 -11.71
C ASP A 105 -12.91 26.73 -11.12
N SER A 106 -12.22 27.46 -10.23
CA SER A 106 -11.11 26.94 -9.43
C SER A 106 -11.56 25.78 -8.53
N PHE A 107 -12.75 25.87 -7.93
CA PHE A 107 -13.31 24.78 -7.13
C PHE A 107 -13.59 23.53 -7.99
N SER A 108 -14.17 23.70 -9.18
CA SER A 108 -14.35 22.59 -10.13
C SER A 108 -13.00 22.00 -10.58
N THR A 109 -11.97 22.83 -10.75
CA THR A 109 -10.62 22.40 -11.11
C THR A 109 -9.99 21.55 -10.00
N ILE A 110 -10.10 21.98 -8.74
CA ILE A 110 -9.63 21.21 -7.58
C ILE A 110 -10.37 19.87 -7.50
N ILE A 111 -11.70 19.85 -7.68
CA ILE A 111 -12.47 18.60 -7.69
C ILE A 111 -11.97 17.64 -8.78
N ARG A 112 -11.72 18.14 -10.00
CA ARG A 112 -11.22 17.31 -11.11
C ARG A 112 -9.83 16.74 -10.82
N ILE A 113 -8.94 17.55 -10.25
CA ILE A 113 -7.59 17.12 -9.86
C ILE A 113 -7.70 16.04 -8.79
N THR A 114 -8.47 16.28 -7.72
CA THR A 114 -8.63 15.33 -6.61
C THR A 114 -9.26 14.02 -7.07
N LEU A 115 -10.36 14.06 -7.83
CA LEU A 115 -11.03 12.86 -8.32
C LEU A 115 -10.13 12.06 -9.27
N ASN A 116 -9.38 12.73 -10.14
CA ASN A 116 -8.45 12.05 -11.03
C ASN A 116 -7.24 11.49 -10.28
N GLY A 117 -6.78 12.17 -9.22
CA GLY A 117 -5.77 11.69 -8.29
C GLY A 117 -6.23 10.41 -7.59
N ILE A 118 -7.44 10.39 -7.03
CA ILE A 118 -8.03 9.19 -6.41
C ILE A 118 -8.18 8.05 -7.43
N LYS A 119 -8.69 8.33 -8.64
CA LYS A 119 -8.82 7.35 -9.73
C LYS A 119 -7.47 6.77 -10.15
N SER A 120 -6.41 7.57 -10.13
CA SER A 120 -5.06 7.13 -10.49
C SER A 120 -4.42 6.36 -9.34
N MET A 121 -4.45 6.90 -8.12
CA MET A 121 -3.90 6.28 -6.91
C MET A 121 -4.54 4.94 -6.60
N SER A 122 -5.88 4.82 -6.70
CA SER A 122 -6.56 3.52 -6.50
C SER A 122 -6.06 2.44 -7.46
N LYS A 123 -5.74 2.80 -8.72
CA LYS A 123 -5.14 1.86 -9.67
C LYS A 123 -3.71 1.47 -9.31
N VAL A 124 -2.95 2.38 -8.70
CA VAL A 124 -1.56 2.18 -8.25
C VAL A 124 -1.48 1.35 -6.97
N THR A 125 -2.20 1.75 -5.92
CA THR A 125 -2.15 1.13 -4.58
C THR A 125 -2.48 -0.36 -4.62
N VAL A 126 -3.46 -0.75 -5.43
CA VAL A 126 -3.81 -2.16 -5.62
C VAL A 126 -2.65 -2.95 -6.23
N GLY A 127 -1.86 -2.35 -7.13
CA GLY A 127 -0.70 -3.02 -7.73
C GLY A 127 0.50 -3.15 -6.79
N THR A 128 0.85 -2.09 -6.07
CA THR A 128 2.00 -2.08 -5.15
C THR A 128 1.74 -2.89 -3.88
N GLY A 129 0.54 -2.81 -3.30
CA GLY A 129 0.18 -3.61 -2.12
C GLY A 129 0.23 -5.12 -2.38
N MET A 130 -0.21 -5.55 -3.57
CA MET A 130 -0.14 -6.95 -3.99
C MET A 130 1.31 -7.44 -4.17
N GLY A 131 2.21 -6.60 -4.71
CA GLY A 131 3.64 -6.95 -4.82
C GLY A 131 4.31 -7.09 -3.45
N TYR A 132 3.97 -6.21 -2.50
CA TYR A 132 4.48 -6.29 -1.12
C TYR A 132 4.04 -7.58 -0.41
N ALA A 133 2.77 -7.98 -0.59
CA ALA A 133 2.25 -9.22 -0.03
C ALA A 133 3.01 -10.46 -0.55
N LEU A 134 3.39 -10.48 -1.83
CA LEU A 134 4.22 -11.57 -2.35
C LEU A 134 5.63 -11.61 -1.76
N CYS A 135 6.27 -10.45 -1.60
CA CYS A 135 7.58 -10.38 -0.95
C CYS A 135 7.53 -10.92 0.48
N HIS A 136 6.43 -10.69 1.19
CA HIS A 136 6.21 -11.24 2.53
C HIS A 136 6.05 -12.77 2.51
N GLU A 137 5.20 -13.31 1.63
CA GLU A 137 5.01 -14.76 1.47
C GLU A 137 6.31 -15.48 1.06
N LEU A 138 7.16 -14.83 0.26
CA LEU A 138 8.47 -15.36 -0.08
C LEU A 138 9.42 -15.41 1.11
N ASP A 139 9.43 -14.37 1.94
CA ASP A 139 10.25 -14.36 3.14
C ASP A 139 9.77 -15.44 4.14
N GLU A 140 8.46 -15.65 4.30
CA GLU A 140 7.94 -16.77 5.10
C GLU A 140 8.38 -18.13 4.57
N LEU A 141 8.46 -18.29 3.24
CA LEU A 141 8.93 -19.53 2.64
C LEU A 141 10.43 -19.73 2.90
N LEU A 142 11.25 -18.68 2.77
CA LEU A 142 12.68 -18.72 3.08
C LEU A 142 12.90 -19.10 4.54
N GLU A 143 12.15 -18.50 5.46
CA GLU A 143 12.22 -18.79 6.89
C GLU A 143 11.84 -20.25 7.19
N LYS A 144 10.79 -20.78 6.56
CA LYS A 144 10.41 -22.21 6.67
C LYS A 144 11.49 -23.15 6.13
N GLU A 145 12.28 -22.71 5.15
CA GLU A 145 13.44 -23.46 4.63
C GLU A 145 14.71 -23.26 5.46
N GLY A 146 14.65 -22.51 6.57
CA GLY A 146 15.81 -22.18 7.41
C GLY A 146 16.78 -21.21 6.76
N LYS A 147 16.35 -20.47 5.73
CA LYS A 147 17.13 -19.45 5.03
C LYS A 147 16.80 -18.07 5.57
N GLU A 148 17.74 -17.13 5.41
CA GLU A 148 17.51 -15.75 5.80
C GLU A 148 16.44 -15.07 4.93
N THR A 149 15.60 -14.27 5.57
CA THR A 149 14.63 -13.41 4.89
C THR A 149 15.35 -12.26 4.17
N TYR A 150 14.91 -11.90 2.98
CA TYR A 150 15.63 -10.98 2.10
C TYR A 150 14.80 -9.74 1.75
N PHE A 151 13.52 -9.93 1.41
CA PHE A 151 12.74 -8.89 0.75
C PHE A 151 12.22 -7.83 1.73
N VAL A 152 11.55 -8.24 2.81
CA VAL A 152 11.01 -7.36 3.85
C VAL A 152 12.13 -6.62 4.60
N PRO A 153 13.23 -7.28 5.04
CA PRO A 153 14.36 -6.57 5.63
C PRO A 153 15.02 -5.57 4.68
N GLY A 154 15.14 -5.92 3.39
CA GLY A 154 15.68 -5.03 2.36
C GLY A 154 14.82 -3.78 2.18
N MET A 155 13.49 -3.94 2.09
CA MET A 155 12.57 -2.81 2.00
C MET A 155 12.62 -1.92 3.25
N LYS A 156 12.70 -2.52 4.45
CA LYS A 156 12.86 -1.78 5.70
C LYS A 156 14.11 -0.89 5.68
N LYS A 157 15.25 -1.42 5.23
CA LYS A 157 16.50 -0.64 5.09
C LYS A 157 16.34 0.55 4.15
N VAL A 158 15.65 0.39 3.03
CA VAL A 158 15.40 1.48 2.06
C VAL A 158 14.46 2.55 2.66
N ILE A 159 13.43 2.15 3.40
CA ILE A 159 12.53 3.10 4.09
C ILE A 159 13.29 3.90 5.14
N THR A 160 14.14 3.24 5.93
CA THR A 160 14.96 3.89 6.95
C THR A 160 16.00 4.81 6.30
N SER A 161 16.63 4.41 5.19
CA SER A 161 17.64 5.23 4.50
C SER A 161 17.07 6.45 3.77
N THR A 162 15.80 6.40 3.38
CA THR A 162 15.10 7.52 2.72
C THR A 162 14.48 8.51 3.71
N GLY A 163 14.56 8.24 5.03
CA GLY A 163 13.99 9.11 6.07
C GLY A 163 12.45 9.14 6.10
N LEU A 164 11.80 8.21 5.40
CA LEU A 164 10.32 8.12 5.32
C LEU A 164 9.69 7.50 6.58
N GLU A 165 10.50 6.99 7.51
CA GLU A 165 10.04 6.26 8.68
C GLU A 165 9.13 7.09 9.59
N GLU A 166 9.46 8.36 9.85
CA GLU A 166 8.62 9.24 10.67
C GLU A 166 7.28 9.56 10.01
N GLN A 167 7.28 9.73 8.69
CA GLN A 167 6.05 9.99 7.92
C GLN A 167 5.12 8.78 7.96
N ILE A 168 5.68 7.58 7.84
CA ILE A 168 4.93 6.33 7.96
C ILE A 168 4.38 6.16 9.38
N LYS A 169 5.20 6.37 10.43
CA LYS A 169 4.74 6.31 11.83
C LYS A 169 3.59 7.28 12.12
N ASN A 170 3.68 8.52 11.60
CA ASN A 170 2.64 9.53 11.73
C ASN A 170 1.34 9.16 11.01
N VAL A 171 1.41 8.45 9.88
CA VAL A 171 0.24 7.96 9.17
C VAL A 171 -0.36 6.75 9.90
N LEU A 172 0.46 5.81 10.37
CA LEU A 172 0.01 4.62 11.09
C LEU A 172 -0.67 4.97 12.41
N SER A 173 -0.11 5.92 13.18
CA SER A 173 -0.72 6.39 14.43
C SER A 173 -2.07 7.07 14.20
N ARG A 174 -2.21 7.84 13.11
CA ARG A 174 -3.50 8.45 12.70
C ARG A 174 -4.55 7.42 12.28
N ILE A 175 -4.14 6.24 11.85
CA ILE A 175 -5.02 5.12 11.48
C ILE A 175 -5.30 4.20 12.70
N GLY A 176 -4.73 4.53 13.87
CA GLY A 176 -4.92 3.76 15.11
C GLY A 176 -4.06 2.49 15.20
N LEU A 177 -3.06 2.36 14.31
CA LEU A 177 -2.05 1.31 14.38
C LEU A 177 -0.88 1.83 15.21
N GLU A 178 -0.97 1.63 16.52
CA GLU A 178 0.12 1.93 17.45
C GLU A 178 1.07 0.73 17.58
N ASP A 179 2.36 1.01 17.72
CA ASP A 179 3.37 0.00 17.98
C ASP A 179 3.03 -0.78 19.27
N ARG A 180 2.87 -2.10 19.15
CA ARG A 180 2.58 -2.98 20.30
C ARG A 180 3.58 -2.85 21.46
N VAL A 181 4.78 -2.35 21.19
CA VAL A 181 5.88 -2.25 22.16
C VAL A 181 5.66 -1.13 23.20
N ASN A 182 4.82 -0.13 22.92
CA ASN A 182 4.57 0.98 23.87
C ASN A 182 3.45 0.71 24.89
N LYS A 183 2.81 -0.49 24.87
CA LYS A 183 1.78 -0.87 25.85
C LYS A 183 2.32 -1.46 27.15
N THR A 184 3.62 -1.74 27.27
CA THR A 184 4.26 -1.88 28.58
C THR A 184 4.58 -0.48 29.10
N ASN A 185 3.56 0.18 29.65
CA ASN A 185 3.75 1.38 30.44
C ASN A 185 4.80 1.08 31.53
N PRO A 186 5.91 1.86 31.65
CA PRO A 186 6.82 1.73 32.80
C PRO A 186 6.07 1.89 34.14
N THR A 187 4.89 2.51 34.12
CA THR A 187 3.96 2.64 35.23
C THR A 187 3.34 1.31 35.69
N SER A 188 3.10 0.34 34.80
CA SER A 188 2.57 -0.98 35.21
C SER A 188 3.65 -1.87 35.82
N LEU A 189 4.89 -1.74 35.32
CA LEU A 189 6.05 -2.45 35.86
C LEU A 189 6.44 -1.86 37.22
N LYS A 190 6.43 -0.53 37.39
CA LYS A 190 6.60 0.11 38.70
C LYS A 190 5.51 -0.30 39.69
N LYS A 191 4.23 -0.27 39.30
CA LYS A 191 3.13 -0.71 40.17
C LYS A 191 3.21 -2.20 40.50
N PHE A 192 3.65 -3.04 39.58
CA PHE A 192 3.89 -4.46 39.82
C PHE A 192 5.02 -4.66 40.84
N LEU A 193 6.14 -3.93 40.68
CA LEU A 193 7.28 -3.96 41.61
C LEU A 193 6.93 -3.40 43.00
N GLU A 194 6.10 -2.35 43.05
CA GLU A 194 5.61 -1.76 44.29
C GLU A 194 4.65 -2.71 45.03
N ASN A 195 3.85 -3.50 44.30
CA ASN A 195 2.89 -4.45 44.85
C ASN A 195 3.46 -5.85 45.17
N LEU A 196 4.75 -6.10 44.93
CA LEU A 196 5.39 -7.35 45.35
C LEU A 196 5.50 -7.43 46.88
N SER A 197 5.23 -8.62 47.43
CA SER A 197 5.40 -8.88 48.86
C SER A 197 6.88 -8.78 49.27
N THR A 198 7.15 -8.53 50.55
CA THR A 198 8.52 -8.44 51.07
C THR A 198 9.31 -9.74 50.89
N GLU A 199 8.63 -10.89 50.85
CA GLU A 199 9.24 -12.20 50.60
C GLU A 199 9.66 -12.36 49.13
N ASP A 200 8.86 -11.87 48.18
CA ASP A 200 9.18 -11.95 46.76
C ASP A 200 10.30 -10.98 46.37
N LYS A 201 10.37 -9.82 47.02
CA LYS A 201 11.50 -8.86 46.85
C LYS A 201 12.83 -9.47 47.30
N GLN A 202 12.85 -10.15 48.45
CA GLN A 202 14.06 -10.80 48.95
C GLN A 202 14.52 -11.96 48.06
N LYS A 203 13.60 -12.74 47.49
CA LYS A 203 13.94 -13.80 46.52
C LYS A 203 14.58 -13.25 45.25
N ILE A 204 14.03 -12.15 44.71
CA ILE A 204 14.58 -11.51 43.51
C ILE A 204 15.97 -10.92 43.79
N GLU A 205 16.18 -10.34 44.97
CA GLU A 205 17.49 -9.80 45.38
C GLU A 205 18.56 -10.90 45.55
N THR A 206 18.18 -12.06 46.09
CA THR A 206 19.11 -13.18 46.30
C THR A 206 19.40 -13.98 45.04
N GLU A 207 18.43 -14.12 44.13
CA GLU A 207 18.55 -14.96 42.94
C GLU A 207 19.14 -14.21 41.74
N TYR A 208 18.92 -12.90 41.63
CA TYR A 208 19.35 -12.09 40.48
C TYR A 208 20.27 -10.91 40.83
N GLY A 209 20.59 -10.69 42.11
CA GLY A 209 21.57 -9.68 42.54
C GLY A 209 21.17 -8.22 42.31
N MET A 210 19.90 -7.94 42.00
CA MET A 210 19.37 -6.60 41.77
C MET A 210 18.76 -6.03 43.05
N LYS A 211 19.37 -4.99 43.64
CA LYS A 211 18.79 -4.26 44.79
C LYS A 211 17.54 -3.50 44.35
N MET A 212 16.41 -3.76 45.00
CA MET A 212 15.16 -3.04 44.75
C MET A 212 14.94 -2.03 45.88
N SER A 213 15.10 -0.73 45.61
CA SER A 213 14.80 0.36 46.55
C SER A 213 13.33 0.74 46.55
#